data_AF-A0A7J5EFI2-F1
#
_entry.id   AF-A0A7J5EFI2-F1
#
_cell.length_a   1.000
_cell.length_b   1.000
_cell.length_c   1.000
_cell.angle_alpha   90.00
_cell.angle_beta   90.00
_cell.angle_gamma   90.00
#
_symmetry.space_group_name_H-M   'P 1'
#
loop_
_entity.id
_entity.type
_entity.pdbx_description
1 polymer ?
#
loop_
_entity_poly.entity_id
_entity_poly.type
_entity_poly.pdbx_seq_one_letter_code
_entity_poly.pdbx_strand_id
1 'polypeptide(L)'
;MKTLLTYLAVALLIASNVSVNAFNPNLPKGIVYQLSLNSNDLQKSQAVIQEYPYLTRIIKDNSSVYIFGNYPSFAAIDSVRTLLEKEGCTKLEVIAYKDQIEISVAEAISVQYKADMLTDEATEERTSIKKISTREVNYLLDVQRSGLKHYYALAIPVKSHETVDKLLEQIDNEQVIEISTDNDTYSIGKFEKFEDVLKARQKFISSDIKDVFIMAQITDEKIDIDDAQNFAITIQAMVNDLADY
;
A
#
# COMPACT_ATOMS: atom_id res chain seq x y z
N MET A 1 -0.54 57.51 -17.77
CA MET A 1 0.06 56.30 -17.14
C MET A 1 -0.67 56.01 -15.83
N LYS A 2 -1.58 55.03 -15.81
CA LYS A 2 -2.17 54.42 -14.59
C LYS A 2 -3.11 53.25 -14.98
N THR A 3 -2.65 52.36 -15.86
CA THR A 3 -3.47 51.25 -16.40
C THR A 3 -2.85 49.87 -16.24
N LEU A 4 -1.71 49.74 -15.55
CA LEU A 4 -1.02 48.46 -15.38
C LEU A 4 -0.99 47.90 -13.95
N LEU A 5 -1.39 48.69 -12.94
CA LEU A 5 -1.31 48.27 -11.53
C LEU A 5 -2.61 47.67 -10.96
N THR A 6 -3.74 47.84 -11.63
CA THR A 6 -5.05 47.36 -11.12
C THR A 6 -5.36 45.90 -11.49
N TYR A 7 -4.66 45.33 -12.46
CA TYR A 7 -4.82 43.91 -12.84
C TYR A 7 -3.88 42.96 -12.08
N LEU A 8 -2.96 43.50 -11.26
CA LEU A 8 -2.01 42.66 -10.49
C LEU A 8 -2.50 42.30 -9.09
N ALA A 9 -3.68 42.75 -8.67
CA ALA A 9 -4.27 42.45 -7.36
C ALA A 9 -5.26 41.28 -7.36
N VAL A 10 -5.47 40.61 -8.50
CA VAL A 10 -6.33 39.41 -8.62
C VAL A 10 -5.56 38.18 -9.13
N ALA A 11 -4.27 38.32 -9.44
CA ALA A 11 -3.42 37.24 -9.97
C ALA A 11 -2.42 36.67 -8.95
N LEU A 12 -2.80 36.63 -7.67
CA LEU A 12 -2.07 35.93 -6.61
C LEU A 12 -3.04 35.19 -5.68
N LEU A 13 -3.99 34.48 -6.29
CA LEU A 13 -4.52 33.26 -5.68
C LEU A 13 -3.53 32.17 -6.04
N ILE A 14 -2.71 31.87 -5.03
CA ILE A 14 -1.82 30.72 -4.89
C ILE A 14 -2.32 29.59 -5.79
N ALA A 15 -1.58 29.32 -6.87
CA ALA A 15 -1.63 28.04 -7.56
C ALA A 15 -1.02 26.99 -6.62
N SER A 16 -1.71 26.73 -5.50
CA SER A 16 -1.54 25.50 -4.77
C SER A 16 -2.30 24.50 -5.60
N ASN A 17 -1.57 23.62 -6.29
CA ASN A 17 -2.06 22.29 -6.62
C ASN A 17 -2.38 21.61 -5.27
N VAL A 18 -3.48 22.01 -4.64
CA VAL A 18 -4.14 21.14 -3.70
C VAL A 18 -4.80 20.14 -4.61
N SER A 19 -4.12 19.03 -4.85
CA SER A 19 -4.78 17.79 -5.22
C SER A 19 -5.76 17.52 -4.07
N VAL A 20 -6.97 18.09 -4.18
CA VAL A 20 -8.06 17.77 -3.26
C VAL A 20 -8.40 16.33 -3.62
N ASN A 21 -7.86 15.38 -2.86
CA ASN A 21 -8.22 13.98 -2.97
C ASN A 21 -9.75 13.86 -3.00
N ALA A 22 -10.30 13.00 -3.85
CA ALA A 22 -11.74 12.92 -3.98
C ALA A 22 -12.37 12.48 -2.64
N PHE A 23 -13.52 13.07 -2.30
CA PHE A 23 -14.23 12.77 -1.06
C PHE A 23 -15.56 12.09 -1.39
N ASN A 24 -15.81 10.92 -0.80
CA ASN A 24 -17.06 10.18 -0.98
C ASN A 24 -17.75 9.96 0.39
N PRO A 25 -18.67 10.86 0.79
CA PRO A 25 -19.30 10.82 2.12
C PRO A 25 -20.22 9.61 2.33
N ASN A 26 -20.58 8.88 1.27
CA ASN A 26 -21.46 7.73 1.36
C ASN A 26 -20.72 6.47 1.80
N LEU A 27 -19.38 6.44 1.74
CA LEU A 27 -18.58 5.30 2.16
C LEU A 27 -18.54 5.17 3.69
N PRO A 28 -18.40 3.94 4.23
CA PRO A 28 -18.12 3.77 5.64
C PRO A 28 -16.74 4.34 6.02
N LYS A 29 -16.53 4.59 7.32
CA LYS A 29 -15.20 4.93 7.86
C LYS A 29 -14.26 3.74 7.83
N GLY A 30 -12.95 4.00 7.92
CA GLY A 30 -11.90 3.00 7.72
C GLY A 30 -11.42 2.93 6.27
N ILE A 31 -10.69 1.86 5.95
CA ILE A 31 -10.17 1.62 4.60
C ILE A 31 -11.23 0.93 3.75
N VAL A 32 -11.51 1.51 2.58
CA VAL A 32 -12.45 0.96 1.60
C VAL A 32 -11.83 1.03 0.21
N TYR A 33 -11.95 -0.05 -0.55
CA TYR A 33 -11.58 -0.08 -1.96
C TYR A 33 -12.81 -0.09 -2.85
N GLN A 34 -12.73 0.65 -3.95
CA GLN A 34 -13.70 0.71 -5.03
C GLN A 34 -13.03 0.45 -6.38
N LEU A 35 -13.81 -0.02 -7.35
CA LEU A 35 -13.35 -0.29 -8.70
C LEU A 35 -13.90 0.78 -9.64
N SER A 36 -13.08 1.27 -10.55
CA SER A 36 -13.51 2.04 -11.70
C SER A 36 -13.78 1.11 -12.88
N LEU A 37 -14.86 1.39 -13.62
CA LEU A 37 -15.31 0.61 -14.76
C LEU A 37 -15.73 1.55 -15.89
N ASN A 38 -15.25 1.30 -17.10
CA ASN A 38 -15.69 2.03 -18.27
C ASN A 38 -17.19 1.80 -18.51
N SER A 39 -17.97 2.84 -18.82
CA SER A 39 -19.41 2.69 -19.06
C SER A 39 -19.76 1.70 -20.16
N ASN A 40 -18.87 1.51 -21.14
CA ASN A 40 -19.06 0.56 -22.23
C ASN A 40 -18.95 -0.91 -21.78
N ASP A 41 -18.35 -1.15 -20.61
CA ASP A 41 -18.16 -2.49 -20.06
C ASP A 41 -19.22 -2.87 -19.01
N LEU A 42 -20.19 -1.98 -18.73
CA LEU A 42 -21.25 -2.20 -17.72
C LEU A 42 -22.09 -3.46 -17.98
N GLN A 43 -22.36 -3.79 -19.26
CA GLN A 43 -23.13 -4.99 -19.57
C GLN A 43 -22.30 -6.27 -19.33
N LYS A 44 -20.99 -6.23 -19.63
CA LYS A 44 -20.09 -7.36 -19.40
C LYS A 44 -19.89 -7.60 -17.90
N SER A 45 -19.77 -6.52 -17.12
CA SER A 45 -19.53 -6.62 -15.68
C SER A 45 -20.66 -7.32 -14.93
N GLN A 46 -21.89 -7.36 -15.47
CA GLN A 46 -23.03 -8.08 -14.88
C GLN A 46 -22.84 -9.60 -14.83
N ALA A 47 -21.87 -10.17 -15.56
CA ALA A 47 -21.49 -11.58 -15.43
C ALA A 47 -20.79 -11.88 -14.08
N VAL A 48 -20.16 -10.88 -13.48
CA VAL A 48 -19.38 -10.99 -12.22
C VAL A 48 -20.07 -10.26 -11.07
N ILE A 49 -20.66 -9.10 -11.36
CA ILE A 49 -21.18 -8.15 -10.38
C ILE A 49 -22.71 -8.20 -10.38
N GLN A 50 -23.27 -8.65 -9.25
CA GLN A 50 -24.71 -8.69 -9.04
C GLN A 50 -25.26 -7.35 -8.50
N GLU A 51 -24.46 -6.68 -7.67
CA GLU A 51 -24.82 -5.41 -7.04
C GLU A 51 -23.68 -4.41 -7.17
N TYR A 52 -24.02 -3.12 -7.27
CA TYR A 52 -23.05 -2.03 -7.39
C TYR A 52 -23.15 -1.10 -6.17
N PRO A 53 -22.63 -1.49 -5.00
CA PRO A 53 -22.62 -0.64 -3.81
C PRO A 53 -21.96 0.71 -4.08
N TYR A 54 -22.55 1.79 -3.56
CA TYR A 54 -22.01 3.15 -3.65
C TYR A 54 -21.68 3.60 -5.09
N LEU A 55 -22.43 3.08 -6.07
CA LEU A 55 -22.25 3.39 -7.48
C LEU A 55 -22.32 4.90 -7.73
N THR A 56 -21.23 5.43 -8.28
CA THR A 56 -21.11 6.82 -8.69
C THR A 56 -20.69 6.86 -10.15
N ARG A 57 -21.25 7.79 -10.92
CA ARG A 57 -20.85 8.03 -12.31
C ARG A 57 -20.03 9.31 -12.38
N ILE A 58 -18.85 9.22 -12.97
CA ILE A 58 -17.97 10.37 -13.22
C ILE A 58 -17.62 10.48 -14.70
N ILE A 59 -17.20 11.67 -15.12
CA ILE A 59 -16.68 11.92 -16.47
C ILE A 59 -15.18 12.21 -16.32
N LYS A 60 -14.34 11.35 -16.91
CA LYS A 60 -12.88 11.45 -16.90
C LYS A 60 -12.40 11.36 -18.35
N ASP A 61 -11.63 12.34 -18.81
CA ASP A 61 -11.06 12.38 -20.17
C ASP A 61 -12.09 12.15 -21.31
N ASN A 62 -13.23 12.85 -21.26
CA ASN A 62 -14.38 12.67 -22.18
C ASN A 62 -14.98 11.25 -22.22
N SER A 63 -14.63 10.41 -21.25
CA SER A 63 -15.20 9.06 -21.08
C SER A 63 -16.02 8.98 -19.80
N SER A 64 -17.14 8.24 -19.86
CA SER A 64 -17.98 7.99 -18.69
C SER A 64 -17.45 6.78 -17.95
N VAL A 65 -17.17 6.94 -16.66
CA VAL A 65 -16.66 5.88 -15.79
C VAL A 65 -17.61 5.71 -14.61
N TYR A 66 -17.88 4.45 -14.25
CA TYR A 66 -18.60 4.08 -13.04
C TYR A 66 -17.59 3.70 -11.96
N ILE A 67 -17.75 4.23 -10.76
CA ILE A 67 -16.99 3.84 -9.57
C ILE A 67 -17.96 3.14 -8.62
N PHE A 68 -17.63 1.96 -8.15
CA PHE A 68 -18.49 1.20 -7.23
C PHE A 68 -17.68 0.23 -6.37
N GLY A 69 -18.35 -0.30 -5.34
CA GLY A 69 -17.80 -1.30 -4.45
C GLY A 69 -17.70 -0.83 -3.02
N ASN A 70 -17.51 -1.80 -2.14
CA ASN A 70 -17.25 -1.63 -0.71
C ASN A 70 -16.34 -2.77 -0.25
N TYR A 71 -15.17 -2.88 -0.87
CA TYR A 71 -14.26 -3.99 -0.61
C TYR A 71 -13.36 -3.64 0.57
N PRO A 72 -13.28 -4.50 1.60
CA PRO A 72 -12.53 -4.18 2.81
C PRO A 72 -11.02 -4.43 2.66
N SER A 73 -10.55 -5.06 1.59
CA SER A 73 -9.12 -5.34 1.38
C SER A 73 -8.75 -5.28 -0.09
N PHE A 74 -7.46 -5.04 -0.36
CA PHE A 74 -6.93 -5.03 -1.72
C PHE A 74 -7.10 -6.39 -2.41
N ALA A 75 -6.81 -7.50 -1.73
CA ALA A 75 -6.99 -8.86 -2.27
C ALA A 75 -8.44 -9.13 -2.72
N ALA A 76 -9.44 -8.62 -1.98
CA ALA A 76 -10.85 -8.82 -2.32
C ALA A 76 -11.22 -8.08 -3.62
N ILE A 77 -10.81 -6.82 -3.76
CA ILE A 77 -11.08 -6.06 -4.98
C ILE A 77 -10.24 -6.55 -6.17
N ASP A 78 -9.00 -6.98 -5.94
CA ASP A 78 -8.12 -7.49 -7.00
C ASP A 78 -8.66 -8.80 -7.61
N SER A 79 -9.22 -9.68 -6.78
CA SER A 79 -9.92 -10.88 -7.24
C SER A 79 -11.08 -10.52 -8.17
N VAL A 80 -11.89 -9.52 -7.79
CA VAL A 80 -13.00 -9.04 -8.62
C VAL A 80 -12.51 -8.38 -9.91
N ARG A 81 -11.46 -7.56 -9.84
CA ARG A 81 -10.80 -6.96 -11.00
C ARG A 81 -10.38 -8.04 -12.00
N THR A 82 -9.68 -9.08 -11.52
CA THR A 82 -9.21 -10.20 -12.35
C THR A 82 -10.37 -10.93 -13.03
N LEU A 83 -11.50 -11.14 -12.32
CA LEU A 83 -12.68 -11.76 -12.91
C LEU A 83 -13.29 -10.87 -14.01
N LEU A 84 -13.38 -9.57 -13.78
CA LEU A 84 -13.90 -8.62 -14.77
C LEU A 84 -13.01 -8.51 -16.01
N GLU A 85 -11.69 -8.55 -15.85
CA GLU A 85 -10.73 -8.58 -16.96
C GLU A 85 -10.91 -9.85 -17.81
N LYS A 86 -11.17 -11.01 -17.19
CA LYS A 86 -11.46 -12.26 -17.90
C LYS A 86 -12.74 -12.18 -18.73
N GLU A 87 -13.74 -11.42 -18.26
CA GLU A 87 -14.96 -11.12 -19.02
C GLU A 87 -14.75 -10.02 -20.10
N GLY A 88 -13.51 -9.56 -20.29
CA GLY A 88 -13.15 -8.58 -21.31
C GLY A 88 -13.51 -7.14 -20.95
N CYS A 89 -13.67 -6.83 -19.66
CA CYS A 89 -13.68 -5.44 -19.18
C CYS A 89 -12.26 -4.87 -19.24
N THR A 90 -12.13 -3.60 -19.61
CA THR A 90 -10.82 -2.96 -19.81
C THR A 90 -10.69 -1.67 -19.00
N LYS A 91 -9.44 -1.27 -18.74
CA LYS A 91 -9.11 -0.03 -18.01
C LYS A 91 -9.74 0.04 -16.61
N LEU A 92 -9.77 -1.09 -15.91
CA LEU A 92 -10.21 -1.15 -14.51
C LEU A 92 -9.13 -0.53 -13.63
N GLU A 93 -9.51 0.45 -12.80
CA GLU A 93 -8.61 1.03 -11.80
C GLU A 93 -9.15 0.75 -10.40
N VAL A 94 -8.26 0.35 -9.49
CA VAL A 94 -8.59 0.27 -8.07
C VAL A 94 -8.41 1.65 -7.47
N ILE A 95 -9.42 2.10 -6.71
CA ILE A 95 -9.43 3.37 -5.98
C ILE A 95 -9.54 3.03 -4.51
N ALA A 96 -8.73 3.66 -3.67
CA ALA A 96 -8.74 3.44 -2.22
C ALA A 96 -9.17 4.69 -1.48
N TYR A 97 -9.87 4.50 -0.37
CA TYR A 97 -10.31 5.55 0.52
C TYR A 97 -9.92 5.21 1.96
N LYS A 98 -9.55 6.23 2.73
CA LYS A 98 -9.43 6.18 4.19
C LYS A 98 -10.34 7.23 4.77
N ASP A 99 -11.30 6.78 5.58
CA ASP A 99 -12.28 7.65 6.23
C ASP A 99 -12.95 8.60 5.21
N GLN A 100 -13.38 8.01 4.08
CA GLN A 100 -14.09 8.68 2.97
C GLN A 100 -13.25 9.61 2.09
N ILE A 101 -11.97 9.81 2.41
CA ILE A 101 -11.03 10.59 1.61
C ILE A 101 -10.22 9.62 0.75
N GLU A 102 -10.14 9.89 -0.56
CA GLU A 102 -9.30 9.12 -1.47
C GLU A 102 -7.85 9.19 -1.01
N ILE A 103 -7.18 8.04 -1.01
CA ILE A 103 -5.75 7.93 -0.75
C ILE A 103 -5.15 7.04 -1.83
N SER A 104 -3.83 7.06 -1.98
CA SER A 104 -3.20 6.12 -2.91
C SER A 104 -3.49 4.68 -2.45
N VAL A 105 -3.69 3.77 -3.41
CA VAL A 105 -3.86 2.33 -3.12
C VAL A 105 -2.69 1.81 -2.29
N ALA A 106 -1.51 2.37 -2.56
CA ALA A 106 -0.30 2.20 -1.80
C ALA A 106 -0.44 2.49 -0.31
N GLU A 107 -0.87 3.72 0.02
CA GLU A 107 -1.08 4.15 1.39
C GLU A 107 -2.13 3.27 2.07
N ALA A 108 -3.21 2.91 1.38
CA ALA A 108 -4.27 2.07 1.92
C ALA A 108 -3.75 0.68 2.32
N ILE A 109 -3.01 0.00 1.42
CA ILE A 109 -2.41 -1.32 1.69
C ILE A 109 -1.44 -1.22 2.87
N SER A 110 -0.60 -0.18 2.90
CA SER A 110 0.35 0.03 3.99
C SER A 110 -0.34 0.30 5.34
N VAL A 111 -1.41 1.10 5.36
CA VAL A 111 -2.16 1.40 6.59
C VAL A 111 -2.83 0.14 7.14
N GLN A 112 -3.44 -0.68 6.27
CA GLN A 112 -4.05 -1.94 6.69
C GLN A 112 -3.00 -2.91 7.26
N TYR A 113 -1.87 -3.05 6.58
CA TYR A 113 -0.80 -3.90 7.05
C TYR A 113 -0.22 -3.44 8.40
N LYS A 114 0.01 -2.13 8.57
CA LYS A 114 0.44 -1.54 9.85
C LYS A 114 -0.60 -1.85 10.94
N ALA A 115 -1.89 -1.68 10.69
CA ALA A 115 -2.95 -1.98 11.67
C ALA A 115 -2.99 -3.48 12.06
N ASP A 116 -2.81 -4.38 11.10
CA ASP A 116 -2.86 -5.83 11.33
C ASP A 116 -1.62 -6.40 12.04
N MET A 117 -0.47 -5.71 11.92
CA MET A 117 0.79 -6.12 12.55
C MET A 117 1.08 -5.43 13.89
N LEU A 118 0.50 -4.24 14.11
CA LEU A 118 0.78 -3.40 15.28
C LEU A 118 -0.34 -3.44 16.34
N THR A 119 -1.36 -4.27 16.17
CA THR A 119 -2.36 -4.52 17.22
C THR A 119 -1.81 -5.51 18.27
N ASP A 120 -2.17 -5.28 19.54
CA ASP A 120 -1.66 -5.98 20.73
C ASP A 120 -1.81 -7.53 20.68
N GLU A 121 -2.59 -8.09 19.75
CA GLU A 121 -2.76 -9.53 19.54
C GLU A 121 -1.57 -10.22 18.81
N ALA A 122 -0.54 -9.48 18.40
CA ALA A 122 0.72 -10.04 17.89
C ALA A 122 1.72 -10.39 19.02
N THR A 123 1.29 -10.42 20.29
CA THR A 123 2.09 -10.72 21.49
C THR A 123 2.27 -12.22 21.77
N GLU A 124 2.47 -13.04 20.74
CA GLU A 124 3.23 -14.28 20.95
C GLU A 124 4.70 -13.95 20.75
N GLU A 125 5.50 -14.00 21.83
CA GLU A 125 6.96 -13.87 21.77
C GLU A 125 7.52 -14.74 20.64
N ARG A 126 7.85 -14.12 19.50
CA ARG A 126 8.39 -14.80 18.34
C ARG A 126 9.84 -15.17 18.62
N THR A 127 10.04 -16.33 19.23
CA THR A 127 11.35 -16.93 19.52
C THR A 127 12.08 -17.46 18.29
N SER A 128 11.46 -17.42 17.10
CA SER A 128 12.06 -17.96 15.87
C SER A 128 12.58 -16.84 14.94
N ILE A 129 13.90 -16.75 14.86
CA ILE A 129 14.74 -15.81 14.10
C ILE A 129 14.54 -15.90 12.56
N LYS A 130 13.76 -16.87 12.05
CA LYS A 130 13.84 -17.30 10.64
C LYS A 130 12.54 -17.30 9.83
N LYS A 131 11.36 -17.08 10.41
CA LYS A 131 10.11 -17.26 9.65
C LYS A 131 9.48 -15.91 9.29
N ILE A 132 9.49 -15.58 7.99
CA ILE A 132 8.53 -14.60 7.45
C ILE A 132 7.13 -15.18 7.68
N SER A 133 6.26 -14.39 8.31
CA SER A 133 4.91 -14.86 8.61
C SER A 133 4.05 -14.95 7.35
N THR A 134 3.05 -15.84 7.35
CA THR A 134 2.05 -15.89 6.26
C THR A 134 1.39 -14.53 6.02
N ARG A 135 1.22 -13.73 7.08
CA ARG A 135 0.71 -12.36 6.98
C ARG A 135 1.67 -11.43 6.23
N GLU A 136 2.97 -11.45 6.54
CA GLU A 136 4.01 -10.71 5.79
C GLU A 136 4.03 -11.13 4.32
N VAL A 137 3.96 -12.43 4.03
CA VAL A 137 3.92 -12.94 2.65
C VAL A 137 2.68 -12.44 1.91
N ASN A 138 1.50 -12.55 2.50
CA ASN A 138 0.26 -12.10 1.86
C ASN A 138 0.29 -10.59 1.56
N TYR A 139 0.79 -9.78 2.49
CA TYR A 139 0.99 -8.35 2.27
C TYR A 139 1.93 -8.07 1.10
N LEU A 140 3.09 -8.73 1.07
CA LEU A 140 4.07 -8.57 -0.01
C LEU A 140 3.49 -8.97 -1.37
N LEU A 141 2.69 -10.04 -1.42
CA LEU A 141 1.97 -10.45 -2.63
C LEU A 141 0.90 -9.44 -3.04
N ASP A 142 0.15 -8.87 -2.10
CA ASP A 142 -0.85 -7.83 -2.38
C ASP A 142 -0.18 -6.56 -2.93
N VAL A 143 0.96 -6.16 -2.37
CA VAL A 143 1.75 -5.04 -2.91
C VAL A 143 2.21 -5.32 -4.33
N GLN A 144 2.68 -6.54 -4.64
CA GLN A 144 3.04 -6.88 -6.03
C GLN A 144 1.83 -6.85 -6.97
N ARG A 145 0.69 -7.39 -6.56
CA ARG A 145 -0.55 -7.40 -7.36
C ARG A 145 -1.15 -6.01 -7.58
N SER A 146 -0.85 -5.06 -6.69
CA SER A 146 -1.17 -3.64 -6.91
C SER A 146 -0.52 -3.10 -8.18
N GLY A 147 0.60 -3.69 -8.60
CA GLY A 147 1.36 -3.26 -9.77
C GLY A 147 2.10 -1.94 -9.54
N LEU A 148 2.28 -1.52 -8.28
CA LEU A 148 3.00 -0.29 -7.91
C LEU A 148 4.44 -0.55 -7.44
N LYS A 149 5.40 0.20 -7.96
CA LYS A 149 6.81 0.15 -7.57
C LYS A 149 6.94 0.46 -6.11
N HIS A 150 7.79 -0.32 -5.47
CA HIS A 150 8.07 -0.19 -4.05
C HIS A 150 9.55 -0.42 -3.80
N TYR A 151 10.00 0.08 -2.67
CA TYR A 151 11.21 -0.40 -2.02
C TYR A 151 10.82 -1.11 -0.74
N TYR A 152 11.63 -2.07 -0.31
CA TYR A 152 11.47 -2.68 0.99
C TYR A 152 12.10 -1.80 2.07
N ALA A 153 11.49 -1.83 3.24
CA ALA A 153 12.00 -1.26 4.46
C ALA A 153 11.75 -2.24 5.60
N LEU A 154 12.52 -2.10 6.68
CA LEU A 154 12.22 -2.76 7.94
C LEU A 154 11.26 -1.89 8.73
N ALA A 155 10.26 -2.50 9.36
CA ALA A 155 9.41 -1.85 10.34
C ALA A 155 9.65 -2.47 11.70
N ILE A 156 10.04 -1.64 12.67
CA ILE A 156 10.43 -2.07 14.01
C ILE A 156 9.58 -1.31 15.03
N PRO A 157 8.69 -1.99 15.77
CA PRO A 157 7.96 -1.37 16.86
C PRO A 157 8.90 -1.04 18.01
N VAL A 158 8.79 0.17 18.52
CA VAL A 158 9.56 0.68 19.65
C VAL A 158 8.69 0.58 20.89
N LYS A 159 8.87 -0.53 21.60
CA LYS A 159 8.14 -0.83 22.85
C LYS A 159 8.85 -0.31 24.11
N SER A 160 10.12 0.08 23.99
CA SER A 160 10.93 0.53 25.13
C SER A 160 12.11 1.41 24.68
N HIS A 161 12.68 2.17 25.63
CA HIS A 161 13.93 2.91 25.42
C HIS A 161 15.11 1.99 25.09
N GLU A 162 15.14 0.77 25.64
CA GLU A 162 16.17 -0.23 25.33
C GLU A 162 16.16 -0.62 23.84
N THR A 163 14.97 -0.77 23.24
CA THR A 163 14.85 -1.03 21.81
C THR A 163 15.39 0.15 20.99
N VAL A 164 15.18 1.39 21.43
CA VAL A 164 15.73 2.59 20.76
C VAL A 164 17.26 2.59 20.83
N ASP A 165 17.83 2.34 22.00
CA ASP A 165 19.28 2.33 22.18
C ASP A 165 19.94 1.25 21.31
N LYS A 166 19.40 0.02 21.33
CA LYS A 166 19.87 -1.07 20.44
C LYS A 166 19.71 -0.71 18.96
N LEU A 167 18.64 -0.01 18.57
CA LEU A 167 18.46 0.44 17.20
C LEU A 167 19.53 1.43 16.77
N LEU A 168 19.79 2.45 17.60
CA LEU A 168 20.82 3.46 17.34
C LEU A 168 22.23 2.85 17.26
N GLU A 169 22.51 1.79 18.00
CA GLU A 169 23.78 1.06 17.90
C GLU A 169 23.93 0.24 16.61
N GLN A 170 22.82 -0.19 16.00
CA GLN A 170 22.83 -1.09 14.84
C GLN A 170 22.63 -0.37 13.51
N ILE A 171 21.99 0.80 13.51
CA ILE A 171 21.82 1.66 12.34
C ILE A 171 23.19 2.30 12.04
N ASP A 172 23.92 1.71 11.10
CA ASP A 172 25.27 2.18 10.73
C ASP A 172 25.16 3.18 9.58
N ASN A 173 24.72 2.72 8.41
CA ASN A 173 24.44 3.54 7.22
C ASN A 173 23.01 3.36 6.68
N GLU A 174 22.20 2.53 7.35
CA GLU A 174 20.81 2.32 6.98
C GLU A 174 20.01 3.61 7.27
N GLN A 175 19.48 4.25 6.23
CA GLN A 175 18.73 5.49 6.39
C GLN A 175 17.44 5.23 7.19
N VAL A 176 17.19 5.96 8.28
CA VAL A 176 15.87 6.00 8.92
C VAL A 176 14.95 6.80 8.00
N ILE A 177 13.91 6.16 7.49
CA ILE A 177 13.04 6.72 6.44
C ILE A 177 11.82 7.40 7.05
N GLU A 178 11.24 6.80 8.08
CA GLU A 178 10.00 7.27 8.70
C GLU A 178 10.03 6.92 10.18
N ILE A 179 9.69 7.88 11.04
CA ILE A 179 9.35 7.63 12.44
C ILE A 179 7.86 7.94 12.54
N SER A 180 7.03 6.91 12.61
CA SER A 180 5.59 7.08 12.79
C SER A 180 5.31 7.23 14.28
N THR A 181 5.17 8.47 14.76
CA THR A 181 4.84 8.76 16.16
C THR A 181 3.48 8.22 16.59
N ASP A 182 2.58 8.00 15.64
CA ASP A 182 1.21 7.57 15.94
C ASP A 182 1.14 6.07 16.30
N ASN A 183 2.14 5.29 15.87
CA ASN A 183 2.16 3.83 16.01
C ASN A 183 3.49 3.31 16.59
N ASP A 184 4.31 4.19 17.20
CA ASP A 184 5.63 3.88 17.78
C ASP A 184 6.50 2.96 16.91
N THR A 185 6.53 3.18 15.59
CA THR A 185 7.20 2.29 14.64
C THR A 185 8.26 3.05 13.85
N TYR A 186 9.46 2.46 13.78
CA TYR A 186 10.58 2.97 12.99
C TYR A 186 10.65 2.24 11.66
N SER A 187 10.66 2.99 10.56
CA SER A 187 10.93 2.47 9.22
C SER A 187 12.40 2.68 8.87
N ILE A 188 13.13 1.59 8.63
CA ILE A 188 14.59 1.60 8.43
C ILE A 188 14.95 1.01 7.08
N GLY A 189 15.78 1.74 6.34
CA GLY A 189 16.43 1.31 5.12
C GLY A 189 15.52 1.35 3.89
N LYS A 190 16.14 1.65 2.74
CA LYS A 190 15.51 1.68 1.42
C LYS A 190 16.16 0.59 0.57
N PHE A 191 15.54 -0.58 0.52
CA PHE A 191 16.10 -1.73 -0.18
C PHE A 191 15.32 -1.99 -1.46
N GLU A 192 15.99 -1.98 -2.61
CA GLU A 192 15.33 -2.29 -3.89
C GLU A 192 15.07 -3.80 -4.04
N LYS A 193 15.92 -4.64 -3.43
CA LYS A 193 15.82 -6.09 -3.52
C LYS A 193 15.36 -6.69 -2.21
N PHE A 194 14.50 -7.70 -2.33
CA PHE A 194 13.95 -8.41 -1.19
C PHE A 194 15.04 -9.15 -0.39
N GLU A 195 16.04 -9.70 -1.07
CA GLU A 195 17.19 -10.37 -0.45
C GLU A 195 18.00 -9.44 0.47
N ASP A 196 18.08 -8.15 0.12
CA ASP A 196 18.87 -7.19 0.88
C ASP A 196 18.15 -6.76 2.17
N VAL A 197 16.83 -6.58 2.12
CA VAL A 197 16.04 -6.33 3.34
C VAL A 197 16.03 -7.55 4.27
N LEU A 198 16.10 -8.77 3.74
CA LEU A 198 16.22 -9.98 4.56
C LEU A 198 17.56 -10.06 5.31
N LYS A 199 18.66 -9.75 4.62
CA LYS A 199 19.99 -9.67 5.26
C LYS A 199 20.00 -8.59 6.34
N ALA A 200 19.40 -7.43 6.06
CA ALA A 200 19.26 -6.37 7.05
C ALA A 200 18.43 -6.84 8.26
N ARG A 201 17.28 -7.49 8.04
CA ARG A 201 16.46 -8.09 9.10
C ARG A 201 17.28 -9.04 9.99
N GLN A 202 18.10 -9.90 9.37
CA GLN A 202 18.93 -10.86 10.10
C GLN A 202 19.95 -10.17 11.03
N LYS A 203 20.53 -9.04 10.61
CA LYS A 203 21.44 -8.22 11.44
C LYS A 203 20.75 -7.72 12.72
N PHE A 204 19.54 -7.17 12.59
CA PHE A 204 18.77 -6.67 13.75
C PHE A 204 18.32 -7.79 14.68
N ILE A 205 17.82 -8.91 14.14
CA ILE A 205 17.38 -10.05 14.97
C ILE A 205 18.56 -10.66 15.72
N SER A 206 19.74 -10.76 15.07
CA SER A 206 20.97 -11.27 15.70
C SER A 206 21.50 -10.34 16.79
N SER A 207 21.02 -9.10 16.84
CA SER A 207 21.31 -8.07 17.84
C SER A 207 20.20 -7.92 18.88
N ASP A 208 19.38 -8.96 19.05
CA ASP A 208 18.28 -9.06 20.04
C ASP A 208 17.11 -8.09 19.82
N ILE A 209 16.98 -7.52 18.62
CA ILE A 209 15.78 -6.80 18.18
C ILE A 209 14.91 -7.80 17.40
N LYS A 210 13.96 -8.44 18.09
CA LYS A 210 13.21 -9.59 17.56
C LYS A 210 12.00 -9.19 16.70
N ASP A 211 11.36 -8.08 17.04
CA ASP A 211 10.16 -7.59 16.36
C ASP A 211 10.55 -6.73 15.15
N VAL A 212 11.07 -7.38 14.11
CA VAL A 212 11.48 -6.73 12.86
C VAL A 212 10.63 -7.27 11.72
N PHE A 213 9.81 -6.43 11.12
CA PHE A 213 8.91 -6.78 10.02
C PHE A 213 9.46 -6.24 8.70
N ILE A 214 9.13 -6.90 7.60
CA ILE A 214 9.38 -6.35 6.28
C ILE A 214 8.15 -5.58 5.83
N MET A 215 8.37 -4.37 5.35
CA MET A 215 7.39 -3.50 4.72
C MET A 215 7.81 -3.21 3.29
N ALA A 216 6.85 -2.97 2.42
CA ALA A 216 7.05 -2.42 1.09
C ALA A 216 6.47 -1.00 1.06
N GLN A 217 7.36 -0.02 0.93
CA GLN A 217 7.03 1.39 0.81
C GLN A 217 6.87 1.71 -0.67
N ILE A 218 5.64 2.06 -1.06
CA ILE A 218 5.24 2.20 -2.46
C ILE A 218 5.47 3.65 -2.92
N THR A 219 5.90 3.80 -4.17
CA THR A 219 6.41 5.06 -4.76
C THR A 219 5.50 5.66 -5.82
N ASP A 220 4.24 5.20 -5.90
CA ASP A 220 3.20 5.57 -6.89
C ASP A 220 3.55 5.38 -8.38
N GLU A 221 4.73 4.85 -8.72
CA GLU A 221 5.08 4.40 -10.07
C GLU A 221 4.56 2.98 -10.35
N LYS A 222 4.38 2.57 -11.61
CA LYS A 222 3.99 1.18 -11.95
C LYS A 222 5.20 0.25 -12.09
N ILE A 223 5.09 -0.98 -11.60
CA ILE A 223 6.11 -2.03 -11.74
C ILE A 223 6.18 -2.50 -13.20
N ASP A 224 7.39 -2.79 -13.69
CA ASP A 224 7.60 -3.54 -14.93
C ASP A 224 7.21 -5.03 -14.77
N ILE A 225 6.84 -5.70 -15.87
CA ILE A 225 6.47 -7.12 -15.89
C ILE A 225 7.63 -8.00 -15.42
N ASP A 226 8.87 -7.67 -15.80
CA ASP A 226 10.05 -8.47 -15.45
C ASP A 226 10.37 -8.40 -13.94
N ASP A 227 10.25 -7.21 -13.35
CA ASP A 227 10.42 -6.99 -11.92
C ASP A 227 9.35 -7.72 -11.10
N ALA A 228 8.10 -7.73 -11.60
CA ALA A 228 6.99 -8.42 -10.96
C ALA A 228 7.16 -9.95 -10.95
N GLN A 229 7.71 -10.53 -12.02
CA GLN A 229 7.99 -11.97 -12.11
C GLN A 229 9.14 -12.39 -11.18
N ASN A 230 10.23 -11.62 -11.17
CA ASN A 230 11.36 -11.89 -10.29
C ASN A 230 10.95 -11.87 -8.81
N PHE A 231 10.12 -10.90 -8.41
CA PHE A 231 9.60 -10.84 -7.05
C PHE A 231 8.76 -12.06 -6.67
N ALA A 232 7.82 -12.46 -7.55
CA ALA A 232 6.98 -13.63 -7.31
C ALA A 232 7.81 -14.91 -7.14
N ILE A 233 8.88 -15.06 -7.94
CA ILE A 233 9.84 -16.18 -7.82
C ILE A 233 10.55 -16.15 -6.48
N THR A 234 11.07 -14.99 -6.04
CA THR A 234 11.77 -14.87 -4.76
C THR A 234 10.86 -15.18 -3.58
N ILE A 235 9.63 -14.66 -3.57
CA ILE A 235 8.65 -14.97 -2.52
C ILE A 235 8.28 -16.46 -2.52
N GLN A 236 8.04 -17.05 -3.68
CA GLN A 236 7.69 -18.47 -3.80
C GLN A 236 8.82 -19.39 -3.35
N ALA A 237 10.07 -19.08 -3.73
CA ALA A 237 11.25 -19.82 -3.28
C ALA A 237 11.34 -19.83 -1.75
N MET A 238 11.09 -18.68 -1.11
CA MET A 238 11.09 -18.59 0.34
C MET A 238 9.92 -19.30 1.01
N VAL A 239 8.71 -19.25 0.44
CA VAL A 239 7.58 -20.04 0.94
C VAL A 239 7.89 -21.53 0.89
N ASN A 240 8.58 -21.99 -0.15
CA ASN A 240 8.98 -23.39 -0.28
C ASN A 240 10.09 -23.76 0.71
N ASP A 241 11.11 -22.90 0.90
CA ASP A 241 12.14 -23.09 1.91
C ASP A 241 11.58 -23.13 3.34
N LEU A 242 10.43 -22.48 3.59
CA LEU A 242 9.69 -22.54 4.86
C LEU A 242 8.91 -23.85 5.06
N ALA A 243 8.53 -24.53 3.98
CA ALA A 243 7.77 -25.78 4.00
C ALA A 243 8.67 -27.02 4.19
N ASP A 244 9.97 -26.90 3.89
CA ASP A 244 10.96 -27.96 4.02
C ASP A 244 11.62 -28.05 5.42
N TYR A 245 11.05 -27.36 6.43
CA TYR A 245 11.48 -27.36 7.85
C TYR A 245 10.38 -27.68 8.85
#